data_AF-A0AAD6S8G7-F1
#
_entry.id   AF-A0AAD6S8G7-F1
#
_cell.length_a   1.000
_cell.length_b   1.000
_cell.length_c   1.000
_cell.angle_alpha   90.00
_cell.angle_beta   90.00
_cell.angle_gamma   90.00
#
_symmetry.space_group_name_H-M   'P 1'
#
loop_
_entity.id
_entity.type
_entity.pdbx_description
1 polymer ?
#
loop_
_entity_poly.entity_id
_entity_poly.type
_entity_poly.pdbx_seq_one_letter_code
_entity_poly.pdbx_strand_id
1 'polypeptide(L)'
;SLGASQSDLVHVVFREKGPEAMRQLFTGLQMVVNFWLFHNGFSDTIADPGAMSFITKKIADCKVNVVLLIEDATHDQLKALPGITIRESL
;
A
#
# COMPACT_ATOMS: atom_id res chain seq x y z
N SER A 1 -2.26 -22.78 8.24
CA SER A 1 -3.08 -21.54 8.33
C SER A 1 -3.87 -21.55 9.63
N LEU A 2 -4.01 -20.40 10.30
CA LEU A 2 -4.76 -20.22 11.56
C LEU A 2 -6.19 -19.67 11.31
N GLY A 3 -6.72 -19.86 10.10
CA GLY A 3 -7.99 -19.27 9.66
C GLY A 3 -9.22 -20.13 10.00
N ALA A 4 -10.37 -19.71 9.46
CA ALA A 4 -11.67 -20.40 9.58
C ALA A 4 -11.99 -21.29 8.36
N SER A 5 -10.97 -21.84 7.71
CA SER A 5 -11.12 -22.71 6.54
C SER A 5 -11.27 -24.17 6.99
N GLN A 6 -11.92 -24.98 6.15
CA GLN A 6 -12.09 -26.41 6.42
C GLN A 6 -10.71 -27.10 6.49
N SER A 7 -10.42 -27.81 7.59
CA SER A 7 -9.12 -28.42 7.92
C SER A 7 -8.03 -27.47 8.43
N ASP A 8 -8.35 -26.23 8.80
CA ASP A 8 -7.40 -25.36 9.51
C ASP A 8 -7.12 -25.87 10.94
N LEU A 9 -5.99 -25.46 11.50
CA LEU A 9 -5.51 -25.90 12.83
C LEU A 9 -6.57 -25.67 13.93
N VAL A 10 -7.38 -24.62 13.79
CA VAL A 10 -8.54 -24.33 14.63
C VAL A 10 -9.60 -25.44 14.55
N HIS A 11 -9.93 -25.89 13.34
CA HIS A 11 -10.91 -26.95 13.10
C HIS A 11 -10.44 -28.30 13.63
N VAL A 12 -9.15 -28.63 13.44
CA VAL A 12 -8.54 -29.88 13.95
C VAL A 12 -8.51 -29.90 15.47
N VAL A 13 -7.98 -28.85 16.11
CA VAL A 13 -7.87 -28.79 17.58
C VAL A 13 -9.24 -28.77 18.24
N PHE A 14 -10.23 -28.05 17.68
CA PHE A 14 -11.58 -28.04 18.19
C PHE A 14 -12.25 -29.43 18.12
N ARG A 15 -12.06 -30.16 17.01
CA ARG A 15 -12.65 -31.50 16.83
C ARG A 15 -11.94 -32.60 17.62
N GLU A 16 -10.62 -32.53 17.75
CA GLU A 16 -9.82 -33.61 18.35
C GLU A 16 -9.53 -33.42 19.84
N LYS A 17 -9.41 -32.17 20.30
CA LYS A 17 -9.04 -31.84 21.68
C LYS A 17 -10.15 -31.11 22.45
N GLY A 18 -11.24 -30.78 21.77
CA GLY A 18 -12.41 -30.14 22.37
C GLY A 18 -12.25 -28.63 22.58
N PRO A 19 -13.34 -27.96 22.97
CA PRO A 19 -13.42 -26.50 23.03
C PRO A 19 -12.52 -25.87 24.08
N GLU A 20 -12.27 -26.55 25.20
CA GLU A 20 -11.42 -26.02 26.28
C GLU A 20 -9.96 -25.92 25.87
N ALA A 21 -9.43 -26.94 25.19
CA ALA A 21 -8.09 -26.91 24.63
C ALA A 21 -7.95 -25.82 23.54
N MET A 22 -9.00 -25.61 22.74
CA MET A 22 -9.03 -24.54 21.75
C MET A 22 -8.99 -23.14 22.38
N ARG A 23 -9.70 -22.95 23.50
CA ARG A 23 -9.68 -21.70 24.26
C ARG A 23 -8.28 -21.39 24.76
N GLN A 24 -7.62 -22.36 25.37
CA GLN A 24 -6.25 -22.21 25.87
C GLN A 24 -5.26 -21.90 24.74
N LEU A 25 -5.42 -22.56 23.58
CA LEU A 25 -4.61 -22.31 22.41
C LEU A 25 -4.74 -20.86 21.91
N PHE A 26 -5.97 -20.34 21.77
CA PHE A 26 -6.19 -18.96 21.34
C PHE A 26 -5.64 -17.94 22.34
N THR A 27 -5.86 -18.17 23.64
CA THR A 27 -5.32 -17.29 24.69
C THR A 27 -3.79 -17.28 24.65
N GLY A 28 -3.14 -18.44 24.50
CA GLY A 28 -1.68 -18.53 24.37
C GLY A 28 -1.13 -17.81 23.14
N LEU A 29 -1.76 -18.04 21.98
CA LEU A 29 -1.38 -17.38 20.72
C LEU A 29 -1.51 -15.85 20.83
N GLN A 30 -2.63 -15.35 21.38
CA GLN A 30 -2.83 -13.93 21.58
C GLN A 30 -1.76 -13.34 22.51
N MET A 31 -1.40 -14.00 23.61
CA MET A 31 -0.36 -13.50 24.51
C MET A 31 1.01 -13.42 23.82
N VAL A 32 1.43 -14.47 23.13
CA VAL A 32 2.75 -14.51 22.47
C VAL A 32 2.83 -13.53 21.31
N VAL A 33 1.80 -13.49 20.46
CA VAL A 33 1.77 -12.59 19.31
C VAL A 33 1.68 -11.14 19.77
N ASN A 34 0.82 -10.82 20.75
CA ASN A 34 0.72 -9.45 21.26
C ASN A 34 2.02 -9.01 21.96
N PHE A 35 2.66 -9.89 22.72
CA PHE A 35 3.96 -9.59 23.34
C PHE A 35 5.00 -9.29 22.27
N TRP A 36 5.10 -10.13 21.24
CA TRP A 36 6.05 -9.91 20.15
C TRP A 36 5.73 -8.61 19.38
N LEU A 37 4.47 -8.37 19.05
CA LEU A 37 4.02 -7.19 18.31
C LEU A 37 4.27 -5.89 19.09
N PHE A 38 4.07 -5.92 20.41
CA PHE A 38 4.35 -4.77 21.29
C PHE A 38 5.84 -4.38 21.27
N HIS A 39 6.74 -5.35 21.21
CA HIS A 39 8.19 -5.10 21.20
C HIS A 39 8.75 -4.77 19.82
N ASN A 40 8.18 -5.35 18.75
CA ASN A 40 8.69 -5.14 17.39
C ASN A 40 8.00 -3.97 16.68
N GLY A 41 6.80 -3.60 17.13
CA GLY A 41 5.97 -2.61 16.47
C GLY A 41 5.41 -3.15 15.14
N PHE A 42 4.34 -2.54 14.68
CA PHE A 42 3.83 -2.72 13.33
C PHE A 42 3.45 -1.36 12.78
N SER A 43 4.10 -0.95 11.71
CA SER A 43 3.79 0.30 11.01
C SER A 43 3.98 0.05 9.53
N ASP A 44 2.88 0.16 8.78
CA ASP A 44 2.83 -0.10 7.33
C ASP A 44 2.47 1.17 6.54
N THR A 45 2.41 2.32 7.22
CA THR A 45 1.93 3.59 6.64
C THR A 45 2.99 4.70 6.68
N ILE A 46 4.13 4.47 7.33
CA ILE A 46 5.25 5.42 7.33
C ILE A 46 6.11 5.08 6.12
N ALA A 47 5.88 5.78 5.01
CA ALA A 47 6.75 5.70 3.85
C ALA A 47 8.17 6.13 4.24
N ASP A 48 9.17 5.35 3.81
CA ASP A 48 10.58 5.66 4.00
C ASP A 48 10.88 7.12 3.58
N PRO A 49 11.69 7.88 4.35
CA PRO A 49 12.02 9.27 4.00
C PRO A 49 12.56 9.44 2.57
N GLY A 50 13.28 8.44 2.05
CA GLY A 50 13.75 8.41 0.67
C GLY A 50 12.61 8.26 -0.34
N ALA A 51 11.62 7.40 -0.05
CA ALA A 51 10.42 7.27 -0.86
C ALA A 51 9.62 8.59 -0.91
N MET A 52 9.46 9.26 0.24
CA MET A 52 8.78 10.56 0.32
C MET A 52 9.53 11.66 -0.47
N SER A 53 10.86 11.68 -0.40
CA SER A 53 11.67 12.61 -1.18
C SER A 53 11.54 12.36 -2.69
N PHE A 54 11.58 11.09 -3.11
CA PHE A 54 11.40 10.70 -4.51
C PHE A 54 10.02 11.09 -5.05
N ILE A 55 8.95 10.79 -4.30
CA ILE A 55 7.58 11.17 -4.66
C ILE A 55 7.46 12.69 -4.77
N THR A 56 7.98 13.43 -3.80
CA THR A 56 7.94 14.90 -3.79
C THR A 56 8.67 15.48 -5.01
N LYS A 57 9.85 14.95 -5.34
CA LYS A 57 10.61 15.36 -6.52
C LYS A 57 9.82 15.09 -7.80
N LYS A 58 9.21 13.91 -7.94
CA LYS A 58 8.39 13.59 -9.11
C LYS A 58 7.19 14.51 -9.27
N ILE A 59 6.53 14.88 -8.17
CA ILE A 59 5.43 15.85 -8.21
C ILE A 59 5.95 17.22 -8.68
N ALA A 60 7.10 17.67 -8.17
CA ALA A 60 7.71 18.94 -8.59
C ALA A 60 8.08 18.93 -10.08
N ASP A 61 8.75 17.87 -10.55
CA ASP A 61 9.13 17.71 -11.96
C ASP A 61 7.90 17.75 -12.88
N CYS A 62 6.81 17.06 -12.52
CA CYS A 62 5.56 17.09 -13.28
C CYS A 62 4.94 18.49 -13.33
N LYS A 63 4.95 19.23 -12.21
CA LYS A 63 4.44 20.62 -12.18
C LYS A 63 5.24 21.53 -13.10
N VAL A 64 6.57 21.40 -13.11
CA VAL A 64 7.43 22.15 -14.03
C VAL A 64 7.09 21.81 -15.48
N ASN A 65 6.94 20.53 -15.82
CA ASN A 65 6.59 20.10 -17.17
C ASN A 65 5.23 20.64 -17.62
N VAL A 66 4.22 20.68 -16.73
CA VAL A 66 2.91 21.27 -17.05
C VAL A 66 3.03 22.78 -17.28
N VAL A 67 3.82 23.50 -16.48
CA VAL A 67 4.04 24.94 -16.69
C VAL A 67 4.72 25.19 -18.04
N LEU A 68 5.77 24.42 -18.36
CA LEU A 68 6.44 24.53 -19.66
C LEU A 68 5.50 24.21 -20.82
N LEU A 69 4.65 23.18 -20.67
CA LEU A 69 3.64 22.83 -21.69
C LEU A 69 2.64 23.98 -21.90
N ILE A 70 2.20 24.63 -20.83
CA ILE A 70 1.29 25.79 -20.91
C ILE A 70 2.00 26.99 -21.54
N GLU A 71 3.26 27.24 -21.20
CA GLU A 71 4.06 28.32 -21.81
C GLU A 71 4.28 28.07 -23.31
N ASP A 72 4.64 26.85 -23.70
CA ASP A 72 4.81 26.45 -25.11
C ASP A 72 3.50 26.58 -25.89
N ALA A 73 2.37 26.26 -25.26
CA ALA A 73 1.05 26.46 -25.83
C ALA A 73 0.70 27.94 -26.01
N THR A 74 1.06 28.77 -25.04
CA THR A 74 0.76 30.21 -25.05
C THR A 74 1.60 30.95 -26.08
N HIS A 75 2.82 30.48 -26.36
CA HIS A 75 3.72 31.04 -27.37
C HIS A 75 3.57 30.40 -28.76
N ASP A 76 2.52 29.62 -28.99
CA ASP A 76 2.23 28.94 -30.27
C ASP A 76 3.38 28.04 -30.77
N GLN A 77 4.23 27.56 -29.83
CA GLN A 77 5.38 26.69 -30.11
C GLN A 77 5.03 25.19 -30.02
N LEU A 78 3.80 24.86 -29.63
CA LEU A 78 3.29 23.50 -29.67
C LEU A 78 3.12 23.04 -31.12
N LYS A 79 4.06 22.22 -31.60
CA LYS A 79 3.86 21.47 -32.84
C LYS A 79 2.74 20.46 -32.63
N ALA A 80 1.62 20.68 -33.32
CA ALA A 80 0.55 19.70 -33.41
C ALA A 80 1.12 18.36 -33.91
N LEU A 81 0.85 17.28 -33.17
CA LEU A 81 1.09 15.94 -33.64
C LEU A 81 0.18 15.68 -34.86
N PRO A 82 0.63 14.93 -35.89
CA PRO A 82 -0.18 14.70 -37.09
C PRO A 82 -1.53 14.08 -36.73
N GLY A 83 -2.61 14.80 -36.96
CA GLY A 83 -3.99 14.33 -36.74
C GLY A 83 -4.63 14.70 -35.40
N ILE A 84 -4.00 15.53 -34.56
CA ILE A 84 -4.54 15.98 -33.27
C ILE A 84 -4.61 17.51 -33.26
N THR A 85 -5.72 18.10 -32.79
CA THR A 85 -5.78 19.57 -32.65
C THR A 85 -4.90 20.04 -31.48
N ILE A 86 -4.33 21.26 -31.54
CA ILE A 86 -3.43 21.78 -30.48
C ILE A 86 -4.09 21.72 -29.08
N ARG A 87 -5.42 21.86 -29.00
CA ARG A 87 -6.21 21.72 -27.77
C ARG A 87 -6.26 20.31 -27.19
N GLU A 88 -6.10 19.27 -28.02
CA GLU A 88 -6.09 17.87 -27.60
C GLU A 88 -4.65 17.37 -27.31
N SER A 89 -3.64 18.17 -27.66
CA SER A 89 -2.22 17.91 -27.33
C SER A 89 -1.77 18.58 -26.02
N LEU A 90 -2.67 19.34 -25.38
CA LEU A 90 -2.58 19.87 -24.02
C LEU A 90 -3.07 18.84 -23.00
#